data_AF-A0A1Q3U7A7-F1
#
_entry.id   AF-A0A1Q3U7A7-F1
#
_cell.length_a   1.000
_cell.length_b   1.000
_cell.length_c   1.000
_cell.angle_alpha   90.00
_cell.angle_beta   90.00
_cell.angle_gamma   90.00
#
_symmetry.space_group_name_H-M   'P 1'
#
loop_
_entity.id
_entity.type
_entity.pdbx_description
1 polymer ?
#
loop_
_entity_poly.entity_id
_entity_poly.type
_entity_poly.pdbx_seq_one_letter_code
_entity_poly.pdbx_strand_id
1 'polypeptide(L)'
;MNEVRMKYWKRELQRTIHEMENLAPQDDLILNYGDFLKARDFVYYQKFNPVVFENLLDLTLQYWNSDKRINRYSLVQTIKKYAHKPGNKINSLSPAVRSKMFEILKKSLFEYQVISENQLDRVRKTCNRILINVALSPDEEHWLCENIGHSDFLLNRVLRYPVKSEIISNWAIHNFYNDNFRGRRAELASWVIDNDPNYEIDLNTLKEDFECLNQSDLKAIQTYDDELYAKLITDIEFEDYLPKKYPMKFINYDGYLPPGLVDPSAPVLKLSRRFYKTPIDNSKIYPVPIPNFDELRKEFNANINSIQKVTMIWAIGYSRINNQTKIKLLKKYCSAETYYSLYKVGKKLKLVSLLKWLLSLQ
;
A
#
# COMPACT_ATOMS: atom_id res chain seq x y z
N MET A 1 38.47 0.59 -26.55
CA MET A 1 37.67 0.24 -25.35
C MET A 1 36.41 1.08 -25.38
N ASN A 2 35.23 0.48 -25.42
CA ASN A 2 33.98 1.15 -25.81
C ASN A 2 33.61 2.30 -24.85
N GLU A 3 33.34 3.51 -25.36
CA GLU A 3 33.12 4.74 -24.56
C GLU A 3 31.98 4.59 -23.55
N VAL A 4 30.95 3.81 -23.92
CA VAL A 4 29.83 3.42 -23.08
C VAL A 4 30.30 2.63 -21.84
N ARG A 5 31.26 1.72 -22.02
CA ARG A 5 31.79 0.87 -20.94
C ARG A 5 32.64 1.69 -19.96
N MET A 6 33.39 2.69 -20.43
CA MET A 6 34.14 3.60 -19.55
C MET A 6 33.20 4.51 -18.73
N LYS A 7 32.13 5.04 -19.34
CA LYS A 7 31.13 5.83 -18.62
C LYS A 7 30.42 5.02 -17.54
N TYR A 8 30.09 3.75 -17.82
CA TYR A 8 29.54 2.82 -16.84
C TYR A 8 30.48 2.61 -15.66
N TRP A 9 31.75 2.23 -15.92
CA TRP A 9 32.73 1.98 -14.86
C TRP A 9 33.03 3.23 -14.01
N LYS A 10 33.08 4.41 -14.62
CA LYS A 10 33.24 5.67 -13.87
C LYS A 10 32.11 5.88 -12.87
N ARG A 11 30.86 5.62 -13.27
CA ARG A 11 29.69 5.73 -12.36
C ARG A 11 29.75 4.67 -11.27
N GLU A 12 30.12 3.44 -11.61
CA GLU A 12 30.23 2.35 -10.65
C GLU A 12 31.28 2.67 -9.57
N LEU A 13 32.45 3.15 -9.98
CA LEU A 13 33.51 3.59 -9.06
C LEU A 13 33.06 4.73 -8.16
N GLN A 14 32.42 5.76 -8.72
CA GLN A 14 31.90 6.88 -7.94
C GLN A 14 30.89 6.41 -6.89
N ARG A 15 29.98 5.53 -7.27
CA ARG A 15 29.02 4.93 -6.37
C ARG A 15 29.71 4.16 -5.24
N THR A 16 30.67 3.29 -5.55
CA THR A 16 31.40 2.51 -4.54
C THR A 16 32.15 3.43 -3.57
N ILE A 17 32.77 4.51 -4.06
CA ILE A 17 33.44 5.50 -3.21
C ILE A 17 32.42 6.14 -2.24
N HIS A 18 31.26 6.61 -2.74
CA HIS A 18 30.26 7.24 -1.87
C HIS A 18 29.66 6.28 -0.85
N GLU A 19 29.47 5.01 -1.23
CA GLU A 19 29.03 3.94 -0.32
C GLU A 19 30.06 3.71 0.80
N MET A 20 31.35 3.68 0.46
CA MET A 20 32.45 3.45 1.40
C MET A 20 32.70 4.63 2.33
N GLU A 21 32.76 5.85 1.79
CA GLU A 21 33.03 7.05 2.58
C GLU A 21 31.84 7.46 3.45
N ASN A 22 30.61 7.27 2.94
CA ASN A 22 29.35 7.56 3.63
C ASN A 22 29.39 8.93 4.34
N LEU A 23 29.87 9.95 3.62
CA LEU A 23 30.02 11.31 4.14
C LEU A 23 28.65 11.99 4.27
N ALA A 24 28.56 12.96 5.19
CA ALA A 24 27.44 13.88 5.21
C ALA A 24 27.62 14.88 4.05
N PRO A 25 26.61 15.05 3.19
CA PRO A 25 26.70 16.04 2.12
C PRO A 25 26.64 17.45 2.70
N GLN A 26 27.27 18.39 2.01
CA GLN A 26 27.12 19.82 2.29
C GLN A 26 25.68 20.25 2.01
N ASP A 27 25.22 21.28 2.73
CA ASP A 27 23.84 21.78 2.67
C ASP A 27 23.45 22.27 1.27
N ASP A 28 24.42 22.78 0.51
CA ASP A 28 24.30 23.32 -0.84
C ASP A 28 24.44 22.26 -1.95
N LEU A 29 24.52 20.96 -1.63
CA LEU A 29 24.71 19.90 -2.62
C LEU A 29 23.67 19.95 -3.75
N ILE A 30 22.43 20.30 -3.42
CA ILE A 30 21.31 20.38 -4.36
C ILE A 30 20.54 21.66 -4.09
N LEU A 31 20.73 22.69 -4.91
CA LEU A 31 19.97 23.95 -4.83
C LEU A 31 19.07 24.16 -6.05
N ASN A 32 19.43 23.58 -7.20
CA ASN A 32 18.66 23.67 -8.44
C ASN A 32 18.58 22.32 -9.16
N TYR A 33 17.83 22.28 -10.27
CA TYR A 33 17.63 21.05 -11.04
C TYR A 33 18.92 20.55 -11.72
N GLY A 34 19.83 21.44 -12.07
CA GLY A 34 21.15 21.07 -12.61
C GLY A 34 22.01 20.34 -11.59
N ASP A 35 22.01 20.80 -10.34
CA ASP A 35 22.70 20.12 -9.23
C ASP A 35 22.07 18.75 -8.95
N PHE A 36 20.74 18.68 -8.93
CA PHE A 36 20.02 17.42 -8.83
C PHE A 36 20.44 16.43 -9.91
N LEU A 37 20.52 16.84 -11.18
CA LEU A 37 20.94 15.95 -12.27
C LEU A 37 22.36 15.41 -12.08
N LYS A 38 23.26 16.19 -11.47
CA LYS A 38 24.61 15.74 -11.12
C LYS A 38 24.58 14.77 -9.94
N ALA A 39 23.77 15.03 -8.91
CA ALA A 39 23.80 14.34 -7.63
C ALA A 39 22.88 13.11 -7.50
N ARG A 40 21.79 13.01 -8.28
CA ARG A 40 20.71 12.04 -8.09
C ARG A 40 21.14 10.57 -8.08
N ASP A 41 22.21 10.24 -8.79
CA ASP A 41 22.68 8.87 -8.95
C ASP A 41 23.50 8.39 -7.73
N PHE A 42 23.94 9.30 -6.85
CA PHE A 42 24.79 8.97 -5.70
C PHE A 42 24.37 9.56 -4.35
N VAL A 43 23.50 10.57 -4.31
CA VAL A 43 23.07 11.22 -3.06
C VAL A 43 22.53 10.24 -2.01
N TYR A 44 21.89 9.15 -2.46
CA TYR A 44 21.33 8.14 -1.55
C TYR A 44 22.40 7.27 -0.84
N TYR A 45 23.64 7.30 -1.31
CA TYR A 45 24.77 6.61 -0.68
C TYR A 45 25.38 7.39 0.47
N GLN A 46 25.20 8.71 0.47
CA GLN A 46 25.68 9.60 1.52
C GLN A 46 24.82 9.50 2.80
N LYS A 47 25.30 10.08 3.90
CA LYS A 47 24.49 10.23 5.13
C LYS A 47 23.33 11.17 4.89
N PHE A 48 22.24 10.95 5.62
CA PHE A 48 21.07 11.81 5.54
C PHE A 48 21.36 13.19 6.13
N ASN A 49 21.24 14.22 5.30
CA ASN A 49 21.24 15.62 5.68
C ASN A 49 19.82 16.20 5.50
N PRO A 50 19.17 16.69 6.58
CA PRO A 50 17.85 17.32 6.53
C PRO A 50 17.74 18.51 5.58
N VAL A 51 18.79 19.34 5.46
CA VAL A 51 18.79 20.54 4.62
C VAL A 51 18.75 20.15 3.13
N VAL A 52 19.62 19.20 2.74
CA VAL A 52 19.60 18.64 1.37
C VAL A 52 18.25 17.97 1.07
N PHE A 53 17.66 17.29 2.05
CA PHE A 53 16.35 16.67 1.89
C PHE A 53 15.24 17.72 1.69
N GLU A 54 15.24 18.79 2.48
CA GLU A 54 14.31 19.91 2.32
C GLU A 54 14.47 20.57 0.95
N ASN A 55 15.69 20.84 0.50
CA ASN A 55 15.95 21.40 -0.83
C ASN A 55 15.41 20.50 -1.95
N LEU A 56 15.50 19.17 -1.81
CA LEU A 56 14.89 18.23 -2.77
C LEU A 56 13.35 18.33 -2.80
N LEU A 57 12.72 18.51 -1.64
CA LEU A 57 11.27 18.71 -1.56
C LEU A 57 10.86 20.03 -2.21
N ASP A 58 11.56 21.12 -1.88
CA ASP A 58 11.31 22.45 -2.45
C ASP A 58 11.48 22.47 -3.95
N LEU A 59 12.56 21.86 -4.45
CA LEU A 59 12.80 21.70 -5.87
C LEU A 59 11.66 20.94 -6.56
N THR A 60 11.14 19.89 -5.92
CA THR A 60 10.04 19.09 -6.45
C THR A 60 8.73 19.87 -6.49
N LEU A 61 8.43 20.63 -5.45
CA LEU A 61 7.23 21.47 -5.36
C LEU A 61 7.29 22.64 -6.35
N GLN A 62 8.42 23.34 -6.42
CA GLN A 62 8.66 24.46 -7.34
C GLN A 62 8.44 24.03 -8.80
N TYR A 63 8.97 22.87 -9.18
CA TYR A 63 8.91 22.39 -10.56
C TYR A 63 7.70 21.51 -10.87
N TRP A 64 6.78 21.29 -9.91
CA TRP A 64 5.65 20.38 -10.13
C TRP A 64 4.78 20.82 -11.31
N ASN A 65 4.37 22.09 -11.35
CA ASN A 65 3.54 22.62 -12.43
C ASN A 65 4.31 23.44 -13.46
N SER A 66 5.65 23.43 -13.44
CA SER A 66 6.40 24.21 -14.41
C SER A 66 6.26 23.63 -15.82
N ASP A 67 6.22 24.50 -16.82
CA ASP A 67 6.33 24.20 -18.24
C ASP A 67 7.71 23.61 -18.64
N LYS A 68 8.73 23.78 -17.79
CA LYS A 68 10.06 23.24 -18.03
C LYS A 68 10.07 21.71 -18.12
N ARG A 69 10.98 21.19 -18.94
CA ARG A 69 11.21 19.75 -19.12
C ARG A 69 11.90 19.13 -17.90
N ILE A 70 11.09 18.77 -16.90
CA ILE A 70 11.54 18.21 -15.62
C ILE A 70 11.10 16.75 -15.49
N ASN A 71 12.03 15.89 -15.07
CA ASN A 71 11.72 14.50 -14.74
C ASN A 71 11.22 14.40 -13.28
N ARG A 72 9.92 14.67 -13.11
CA ARG A 72 9.22 14.65 -11.81
C ARG A 72 9.31 13.30 -11.12
N TYR A 73 9.17 12.21 -11.87
CA TYR A 73 9.31 10.86 -11.31
C TYR A 73 10.70 10.63 -10.71
N SER A 74 11.76 11.08 -11.39
CA SER A 74 13.13 10.98 -10.89
C SER A 74 13.34 11.74 -9.59
N LEU A 75 12.73 12.93 -9.44
CA LEU A 75 12.80 13.73 -8.20
C LEU A 75 12.13 12.97 -7.04
N VAL A 76 10.87 12.57 -7.21
CA VAL A 76 10.10 11.83 -6.19
C VAL A 76 10.79 10.51 -5.84
N GLN A 77 11.34 9.78 -6.82
CA GLN A 77 12.08 8.56 -6.57
C GLN A 77 13.36 8.80 -5.76
N THR A 78 14.05 9.91 -6.00
CA THR A 78 15.25 10.30 -5.24
C THR A 78 14.90 10.66 -3.80
N ILE A 79 13.86 11.48 -3.59
CA ILE A 79 13.30 11.79 -2.26
C ILE A 79 12.99 10.50 -1.50
N LYS A 80 12.28 9.56 -2.13
CA LYS A 80 11.93 8.27 -1.51
C LYS A 80 13.16 7.47 -1.10
N LYS A 81 14.17 7.38 -1.97
CA LYS A 81 15.40 6.62 -1.70
C LYS A 81 16.20 7.25 -0.56
N TYR A 82 16.30 8.58 -0.56
CA TYR A 82 17.09 9.31 0.42
C TYR A 82 16.41 9.34 1.80
N ALA A 83 15.08 9.48 1.86
CA ALA A 83 14.34 9.46 3.12
C ALA A 83 14.40 8.10 3.84
N HIS A 84 14.17 6.99 3.13
CA HIS A 84 13.96 5.67 3.71
C HIS A 84 15.24 4.82 3.84
N LYS A 85 16.41 5.45 4.01
CA LYS A 85 17.65 4.74 4.37
C LYS A 85 17.52 4.21 5.81
N PRO A 86 17.98 2.98 6.10
CA PRO A 86 17.98 2.46 7.47
C PRO A 86 18.68 3.42 8.44
N GLY A 87 18.04 3.71 9.57
CA GLY A 87 18.56 4.62 10.59
C GLY A 87 18.08 6.08 10.47
N ASN A 88 17.50 6.48 9.34
CA ASN A 88 16.96 7.83 9.19
C ASN A 88 15.73 8.05 10.08
N LYS A 89 15.71 9.16 10.81
CA LYS A 89 14.62 9.55 11.70
C LYS A 89 13.71 10.59 11.03
N ILE A 90 12.90 10.19 10.05
CA ILE A 90 12.04 11.12 9.32
C ILE A 90 11.05 11.87 10.22
N ASN A 91 10.61 11.28 11.34
CA ASN A 91 9.75 11.98 12.31
C ASN A 91 10.49 13.05 13.14
N SER A 92 11.83 13.13 13.10
CA SER A 92 12.56 14.24 13.71
C SER A 92 12.66 15.46 12.80
N LEU A 93 12.16 15.38 11.56
CA LEU A 93 12.06 16.54 10.68
C LEU A 93 11.02 17.54 11.22
N SER A 94 11.24 18.82 10.93
CA SER A 94 10.31 19.87 11.32
C SER A 94 8.90 19.60 10.74
N PRO A 95 7.85 20.09 11.41
CA PRO A 95 6.48 20.01 10.86
C PRO A 95 6.38 20.59 9.44
N ALA A 96 7.08 21.70 9.16
CA ALA A 96 7.11 22.33 7.83
C ALA A 96 7.67 21.39 6.75
N VAL A 97 8.77 20.68 7.03
CA VAL A 97 9.36 19.72 6.10
C VAL A 97 8.43 18.53 5.86
N ARG A 98 7.79 18.01 6.92
CA ARG A 98 6.81 16.92 6.78
C ARG A 98 5.59 17.36 5.96
N SER A 99 5.15 18.61 6.12
CA SER A 99 4.07 19.17 5.33
C SER A 99 4.42 19.26 3.83
N LYS A 100 5.65 19.65 3.48
CA LYS A 100 6.14 19.59 2.09
C LYS A 100 6.07 18.17 1.51
N MET A 101 6.39 17.14 2.30
CA MET A 101 6.24 15.74 1.86
C MET A 101 4.77 15.38 1.59
N PHE A 102 3.86 15.89 2.41
CA PHE A 102 2.42 15.68 2.25
C PHE A 102 1.86 16.43 1.03
N GLU A 103 2.30 17.65 0.78
CA GLU A 103 1.96 18.42 -0.42
C GLU A 103 2.31 17.68 -1.71
N ILE A 104 3.48 17.03 -1.78
CA ILE A 104 3.87 16.22 -2.94
C ILE A 104 2.89 15.05 -3.18
N LEU A 105 2.35 14.44 -2.11
CA LEU A 105 1.29 13.43 -2.24
C LEU A 105 0.03 14.04 -2.83
N LYS A 106 -0.46 15.17 -2.29
CA LYS A 106 -1.67 15.85 -2.79
C LYS A 106 -1.52 16.20 -4.27
N LYS A 107 -0.39 16.79 -4.65
CA LYS A 107 -0.08 17.10 -6.05
C LYS A 107 -0.09 15.86 -6.96
N SER A 108 0.42 14.72 -6.50
CA SER A 108 0.38 13.47 -7.29
C SER A 108 -1.03 12.90 -7.50
N LEU A 109 -1.99 13.28 -6.67
CA LEU A 109 -3.36 12.82 -6.74
C LEU A 109 -4.25 13.75 -7.55
N PHE A 110 -4.11 15.07 -7.38
CA PHE A 110 -5.01 16.08 -7.93
C PHE A 110 -4.41 16.92 -9.06
N GLU A 111 -3.08 17.07 -9.09
CA GLU A 111 -2.34 17.85 -10.10
C GLU A 111 -1.48 16.90 -10.96
N TYR A 112 -2.11 15.84 -11.46
CA TYR A 112 -1.42 14.75 -12.15
C TYR A 112 -1.26 14.95 -13.66
N GLN A 113 -1.89 15.97 -14.23
CA GLN A 113 -1.91 16.24 -15.67
C GLN A 113 -0.50 16.50 -16.23
N VAL A 114 0.44 16.88 -15.37
CA VAL A 114 1.86 17.10 -15.68
C VAL A 114 2.69 15.80 -15.70
N ILE A 115 2.08 14.65 -15.39
CA ILE A 115 2.70 13.33 -15.37
C ILE A 115 2.07 12.48 -16.47
N SER A 116 2.91 11.84 -17.29
CA SER A 116 2.41 10.89 -18.29
C SER A 116 1.62 9.75 -17.64
N GLU A 117 0.52 9.31 -18.27
CA GLU A 117 -0.36 8.25 -17.76
C GLU A 117 0.41 6.98 -17.35
N ASN A 118 1.38 6.55 -18.17
CA ASN A 118 2.21 5.37 -17.93
C ASN A 118 3.09 5.46 -16.67
N GLN A 119 3.33 6.67 -16.16
CA GLN A 119 4.10 6.91 -14.93
C GLN A 119 3.23 7.23 -13.73
N LEU A 120 1.95 7.60 -13.93
CA LEU A 120 1.10 8.16 -12.88
C LEU A 120 0.97 7.25 -11.67
N ASP A 121 0.64 5.98 -11.89
CA ASP A 121 0.54 4.99 -10.81
C ASP A 121 1.88 4.81 -10.06
N ARG A 122 3.01 4.82 -10.78
CA ARG A 122 4.35 4.72 -10.17
C ARG A 122 4.67 5.96 -9.34
N VAL A 123 4.31 7.16 -9.79
CA VAL A 123 4.49 8.40 -9.03
C VAL A 123 3.64 8.36 -7.77
N ARG A 124 2.34 8.09 -7.87
CA ARG A 124 1.41 8.01 -6.71
C ARG A 124 1.88 6.99 -5.67
N LYS A 125 2.27 5.79 -6.11
CA LYS A 125 2.88 4.76 -5.23
C LYS A 125 4.14 5.26 -4.53
N THR A 126 4.97 6.03 -5.23
CA THR A 126 6.23 6.54 -4.68
C THR A 126 5.97 7.68 -3.70
N CYS A 127 5.09 8.63 -4.01
CA CYS A 127 4.66 9.69 -3.10
C CYS A 127 4.05 9.12 -1.82
N ASN A 128 3.15 8.13 -1.93
CA ASN A 128 2.62 7.46 -0.74
C ASN A 128 3.74 6.80 0.07
N ARG A 129 4.71 6.14 -0.57
CA ARG A 129 5.84 5.50 0.14
C ARG A 129 6.73 6.51 0.90
N ILE A 130 6.88 7.73 0.39
CA ILE A 130 7.64 8.79 1.07
C ILE A 130 7.07 9.04 2.47
N LEU A 131 5.75 9.00 2.63
CA LEU A 131 5.05 9.27 3.90
C LEU A 131 4.94 8.06 4.84
N ILE A 132 5.59 6.92 4.53
CA ILE A 132 5.61 5.78 5.45
C ILE A 132 6.23 6.19 6.79
N ASN A 133 5.53 5.86 7.87
CA ASN A 133 5.92 6.19 9.25
C ASN A 133 6.04 7.69 9.54
N VAL A 134 5.46 8.57 8.73
CA VAL A 134 5.45 10.02 8.97
C VAL A 134 4.18 10.41 9.72
N ALA A 135 4.34 11.05 10.89
CA ALA A 135 3.23 11.75 11.54
C ALA A 135 2.95 13.08 10.82
N LEU A 136 1.69 13.44 10.68
CA LEU A 136 1.19 14.63 10.00
C LEU A 136 0.51 15.57 11.01
N SER A 137 0.15 16.77 10.57
CA SER A 137 -0.64 17.69 11.40
C SER A 137 -2.11 17.26 11.47
N PRO A 138 -2.89 17.77 12.44
CA PRO A 138 -4.33 17.52 12.50
C PRO A 138 -5.08 17.85 11.20
N ASP A 139 -4.76 18.97 10.56
CA ASP A 139 -5.40 19.39 9.30
C ASP A 139 -5.11 18.40 8.16
N GLU A 140 -3.88 17.88 8.11
CA GLU A 140 -3.45 16.89 7.12
C GLU A 140 -4.09 15.52 7.39
N GLU A 141 -4.30 15.15 8.66
CA GLU A 141 -5.04 13.95 9.06
C GLU A 141 -6.52 14.05 8.67
N HIS A 142 -7.15 15.21 8.86
CA HIS A 142 -8.53 15.46 8.44
C HIS A 142 -8.67 15.32 6.93
N TRP A 143 -7.77 15.97 6.19
CA TRP A 143 -7.71 15.87 4.74
C TRP A 143 -7.57 14.42 4.27
N LEU A 144 -6.71 13.62 4.92
CA LEU A 144 -6.55 12.20 4.58
C LEU A 144 -7.87 11.43 4.72
N CYS A 145 -8.62 11.68 5.81
CA CYS A 145 -9.89 11.00 6.09
C CYS A 145 -10.98 11.36 5.07
N GLU A 146 -11.06 12.63 4.65
CA GLU A 146 -12.02 13.10 3.65
C GLU A 146 -11.73 12.56 2.23
N ASN A 147 -10.46 12.27 1.94
CA ASN A 147 -10.01 11.95 0.58
C ASN A 147 -9.75 10.46 0.34
N ILE A 148 -10.03 9.57 1.29
CA ILE A 148 -9.75 8.13 1.19
C ILE A 148 -10.32 7.47 -0.08
N GLY A 149 -11.44 7.97 -0.61
CA GLY A 149 -12.10 7.43 -1.81
C GLY A 149 -11.32 7.64 -3.10
N HIS A 150 -10.34 8.56 -3.11
CA HIS A 150 -9.54 8.84 -4.32
C HIS A 150 -8.48 7.77 -4.60
N SER A 151 -8.06 6.98 -3.60
CA SER A 151 -7.06 5.94 -3.78
C SER A 151 -6.98 4.97 -2.60
N ASP A 152 -6.84 3.67 -2.92
CA ASP A 152 -6.49 2.64 -1.94
C ASP A 152 -5.23 2.98 -1.12
N PHE A 153 -4.31 3.78 -1.68
CA PHE A 153 -3.12 4.23 -0.96
C PHE A 153 -3.47 5.13 0.23
N LEU A 154 -4.48 5.99 0.09
CA LEU A 154 -4.95 6.88 1.15
C LEU A 154 -5.67 6.09 2.23
N LEU A 155 -6.57 5.17 1.86
CA LEU A 155 -7.21 4.29 2.82
C LEU A 155 -6.17 3.48 3.62
N ASN A 156 -5.19 2.90 2.93
CA ASN A 156 -4.09 2.17 3.59
C ASN A 156 -3.25 3.08 4.51
N ARG A 157 -3.10 4.37 4.17
CA ARG A 157 -2.37 5.35 4.96
C ARG A 157 -3.11 5.67 6.26
N VAL A 158 -4.40 5.98 6.17
CA VAL A 158 -5.27 6.25 7.31
C VAL A 158 -5.31 5.04 8.24
N LEU A 159 -5.58 3.86 7.71
CA LEU A 159 -5.70 2.64 8.53
C LEU A 159 -4.39 2.19 9.20
N ARG A 160 -3.23 2.54 8.64
CA ARG A 160 -1.89 2.13 9.14
C ARG A 160 -1.06 3.33 9.58
N TYR A 161 -1.72 4.40 9.99
CA TYR A 161 -1.07 5.61 10.43
C TYR A 161 -0.18 5.32 11.66
N PRO A 162 1.01 5.94 11.74
CA PRO A 162 2.06 5.45 12.64
C PRO A 162 1.88 5.82 14.11
N VAL A 163 1.05 6.82 14.41
CA VAL A 163 0.84 7.37 15.75
C VAL A 163 -0.64 7.36 16.11
N LYS A 164 -0.95 7.55 17.39
CA LYS A 164 -2.35 7.78 17.80
C LYS A 164 -2.83 9.11 17.22
N SER A 165 -4.08 9.14 16.77
CA SER A 165 -4.73 10.33 16.25
C SER A 165 -6.20 10.27 16.64
N GLU A 166 -6.70 11.31 17.29
CA GLU A 166 -8.11 11.43 17.65
C GLU A 166 -8.99 11.55 16.40
N ILE A 167 -8.54 12.33 15.40
CA ILE A 167 -9.24 12.53 14.13
C ILE A 167 -9.46 11.19 13.43
N ILE A 168 -8.40 10.40 13.24
CA ILE A 168 -8.52 9.10 12.56
C ILE A 168 -9.27 8.10 13.44
N SER A 169 -9.14 8.15 14.77
CA SER A 169 -9.93 7.28 15.66
C SER A 169 -11.42 7.56 15.54
N ASN A 170 -11.81 8.84 15.55
CA ASN A 170 -13.18 9.25 15.34
C ASN A 170 -13.66 8.83 13.95
N TRP A 171 -12.89 9.07 12.90
CA TRP A 171 -13.22 8.62 11.55
C TRP A 171 -13.45 7.09 11.50
N ALA A 172 -12.58 6.30 12.12
CA ALA A 172 -12.69 4.84 12.14
C ALA A 172 -13.91 4.34 12.92
N ILE A 173 -14.27 5.01 14.02
CA ILE A 173 -15.49 4.71 14.80
C ILE A 173 -16.74 5.01 13.97
N HIS A 174 -16.81 6.19 13.36
CA HIS A 174 -17.95 6.58 12.52
C HIS A 174 -18.12 5.66 11.29
N ASN A 175 -17.02 5.13 10.76
CA ASN A 175 -17.02 4.24 9.61
C ASN A 175 -16.95 2.75 9.98
N PHE A 176 -17.09 2.40 11.26
CA PHE A 176 -16.90 1.02 11.70
C PHE A 176 -17.90 0.06 11.02
N TYR A 177 -19.15 0.48 10.86
CA TYR A 177 -20.19 -0.33 10.22
C TYR A 177 -20.40 0.01 8.74
N ASN A 178 -19.51 0.80 8.14
CA ASN A 178 -19.60 1.16 6.72
C ASN A 178 -19.23 -0.04 5.84
N ASP A 179 -20.11 -0.40 4.92
CA ASP A 179 -19.97 -1.58 4.06
C ASP A 179 -18.71 -1.54 3.18
N ASN A 180 -18.25 -0.35 2.80
CA ASN A 180 -17.04 -0.17 2.01
C ASN A 180 -15.76 -0.63 2.72
N PHE A 181 -15.80 -0.79 4.05
CA PHE A 181 -14.63 -1.11 4.87
C PHE A 181 -14.76 -2.43 5.65
N ARG A 182 -15.78 -3.25 5.38
CA ARG A 182 -15.99 -4.56 6.03
C ARG A 182 -14.77 -5.48 5.88
N GLY A 183 -14.11 -5.46 4.72
CA GLY A 183 -12.84 -6.17 4.48
C GLY A 183 -11.63 -5.64 5.27
N ARG A 184 -11.77 -4.53 6.00
CA ARG A 184 -10.72 -3.85 6.78
C ARG A 184 -10.99 -3.90 8.29
N ARG A 185 -11.89 -4.78 8.75
CA ARG A 185 -12.35 -4.91 10.15
C ARG A 185 -11.24 -4.86 11.19
N ALA A 186 -10.18 -5.64 11.02
CA ALA A 186 -9.08 -5.66 11.98
C ALA A 186 -8.36 -4.31 12.08
N GLU A 187 -8.18 -3.60 10.97
CA GLU A 187 -7.55 -2.28 10.97
C GLU A 187 -8.47 -1.23 11.59
N LEU A 188 -9.77 -1.24 11.31
CA LEU A 188 -10.73 -0.34 11.96
C LEU A 188 -10.81 -0.59 13.48
N ALA A 189 -10.93 -1.86 13.89
CA ALA A 189 -10.95 -2.23 15.30
C ALA A 189 -9.65 -1.83 16.02
N SER A 190 -8.52 -1.79 15.31
CA SER A 190 -7.26 -1.33 15.88
C SER A 190 -7.32 0.12 16.38
N TRP A 191 -8.11 0.97 15.71
CA TRP A 191 -8.35 2.36 16.12
C TRP A 191 -9.29 2.45 17.32
N VAL A 192 -10.30 1.60 17.40
CA VAL A 192 -11.17 1.50 18.59
C VAL A 192 -10.33 1.06 19.81
N ILE A 193 -9.44 0.08 19.63
CA ILE A 193 -8.54 -0.44 20.66
C ILE A 193 -7.58 0.63 21.22
N ASP A 194 -7.27 1.67 20.45
CA ASP A 194 -6.40 2.74 20.93
C ASP A 194 -7.03 3.59 22.03
N ASN A 195 -8.35 3.67 22.04
CA ASN A 195 -9.16 4.37 23.02
C ASN A 195 -9.69 3.41 24.10
N ASP A 196 -10.12 2.21 23.69
CA ASP A 196 -10.56 1.14 24.60
C ASP A 196 -9.75 -0.15 24.37
N PRO A 197 -8.65 -0.37 25.12
CA PRO A 197 -7.82 -1.56 24.99
C PRO A 197 -8.53 -2.89 25.27
N ASN A 198 -9.72 -2.88 25.86
CA ASN A 198 -10.50 -4.08 26.13
C ASN A 198 -11.60 -4.34 25.08
N TYR A 199 -11.74 -3.46 24.09
CA TYR A 199 -12.69 -3.64 23.00
C TYR A 199 -12.52 -5.01 22.33
N GLU A 200 -13.65 -5.68 22.09
CA GLU A 200 -13.72 -6.96 21.41
C GLU A 200 -14.80 -6.91 20.34
N ILE A 201 -14.46 -7.35 19.13
CA ILE A 201 -15.41 -7.41 18.02
C ILE A 201 -16.39 -8.53 18.31
N ASP A 202 -17.68 -8.25 18.34
CA ASP A 202 -18.70 -9.27 18.56
C ASP A 202 -18.88 -10.18 17.32
N LEU A 203 -19.45 -11.36 17.56
CA LEU A 203 -19.64 -12.36 16.51
C LEU A 203 -20.66 -11.92 15.44
N ASN A 204 -21.63 -11.06 15.78
CA ASN A 204 -22.64 -10.62 14.81
C ASN A 204 -22.03 -9.64 13.82
N THR A 205 -21.18 -8.71 14.28
CA THR A 205 -20.39 -7.85 13.37
C THR A 205 -19.62 -8.69 12.34
N LEU A 206 -18.99 -9.80 12.75
CA LEU A 206 -18.26 -10.67 11.82
C LEU A 206 -19.18 -11.44 10.85
N LYS A 207 -20.38 -11.82 11.29
CA LYS A 207 -21.39 -12.44 10.41
C LYS A 207 -21.86 -11.45 9.35
N GLU A 208 -22.15 -10.21 9.74
CA GLU A 208 -22.54 -9.16 8.80
C GLU A 208 -21.43 -8.88 7.78
N ASP A 209 -20.17 -8.79 8.24
CA ASP A 209 -19.01 -8.64 7.36
C ASP A 209 -18.93 -9.80 6.36
N PHE A 210 -19.13 -11.03 6.83
CA PHE A 210 -19.12 -12.22 5.99
C PHE A 210 -20.22 -12.18 4.91
N GLU A 211 -21.46 -11.84 5.28
CA GLU A 211 -22.57 -11.73 4.33
C GLU A 211 -22.36 -10.61 3.31
N CYS A 212 -21.90 -9.44 3.77
CA CYS A 212 -21.62 -8.30 2.90
C CYS A 212 -20.56 -8.66 1.84
N LEU A 213 -19.45 -9.29 2.26
CA LEU A 213 -18.40 -9.73 1.34
C LEU A 213 -18.89 -10.80 0.35
N ASN A 214 -19.74 -11.74 0.79
CA ASN A 214 -20.34 -12.73 -0.12
C ASN A 214 -21.24 -12.07 -1.15
N GLN A 215 -22.07 -11.11 -0.76
CA GLN A 215 -22.93 -10.38 -1.68
C GLN A 215 -22.11 -9.56 -2.68
N SER A 216 -21.02 -8.94 -2.23
CA SER A 216 -20.11 -8.22 -3.12
C SER A 216 -19.42 -9.17 -4.11
N ASP A 217 -18.99 -10.36 -3.67
CA ASP A 217 -18.37 -11.37 -4.52
C ASP A 217 -19.36 -11.91 -5.56
N LEU A 218 -20.61 -12.19 -5.17
CA LEU A 218 -21.67 -12.61 -6.08
C LEU A 218 -21.97 -11.56 -7.16
N LYS A 219 -22.05 -10.29 -6.78
CA LYS A 219 -22.21 -9.18 -7.74
C LYS A 219 -21.01 -9.10 -8.70
N ALA A 220 -19.79 -9.24 -8.19
CA ALA A 220 -18.59 -9.22 -9.02
C ALA A 220 -18.53 -10.38 -10.02
N ILE A 221 -18.98 -11.58 -9.62
CA ILE A 221 -19.11 -12.73 -10.53
C ILE A 221 -20.14 -12.43 -11.62
N GLN A 222 -21.30 -11.89 -11.26
CA GLN A 222 -22.34 -11.52 -12.23
C GLN A 222 -21.82 -10.47 -13.23
N THR A 223 -21.18 -9.40 -12.75
CA THR A 223 -20.59 -8.39 -13.64
C THR A 223 -19.54 -8.99 -14.56
N TYR A 224 -18.70 -9.90 -14.06
CA TYR A 224 -17.72 -10.60 -14.88
C TYR A 224 -18.39 -11.48 -15.96
N ASP A 225 -19.45 -12.20 -15.61
CA ASP A 225 -20.23 -13.01 -16.56
C ASP A 225 -20.83 -12.13 -17.66
N ASP A 226 -21.41 -10.99 -17.29
CA ASP A 226 -21.99 -10.03 -18.22
C ASP A 226 -20.92 -9.44 -19.16
N GLU A 227 -19.76 -9.03 -18.63
CA GLU A 227 -18.62 -8.52 -19.41
C GLU A 227 -18.04 -9.61 -20.33
N LEU A 228 -17.96 -10.85 -19.86
CA LEU A 228 -17.45 -11.98 -20.64
C LEU A 228 -18.42 -12.30 -21.79
N TYR A 229 -19.72 -12.30 -21.53
CA TYR A 229 -20.75 -12.52 -22.53
C TYR A 229 -20.77 -11.40 -23.59
N ALA A 230 -20.71 -10.14 -23.15
CA ALA A 230 -20.62 -8.99 -24.06
C ALA A 230 -19.37 -9.05 -24.94
N LYS A 231 -18.24 -9.47 -24.35
CA LYS A 231 -17.01 -9.70 -25.11
C LYS A 231 -17.18 -10.82 -26.13
N LEU A 232 -17.76 -11.96 -25.75
CA LEU A 232 -17.99 -13.08 -26.68
C LEU A 232 -18.85 -12.66 -27.87
N ILE A 233 -19.91 -11.88 -27.63
CA ILE A 233 -20.73 -11.30 -28.72
C ILE A 233 -19.87 -10.39 -29.59
N THR A 234 -19.09 -9.48 -29.00
CA THR A 234 -18.23 -8.55 -29.74
C THR A 234 -17.20 -9.30 -30.59
N ASP A 235 -16.58 -10.34 -30.03
CA ASP A 235 -15.58 -11.16 -30.72
C ASP A 235 -16.20 -11.92 -31.91
N ILE A 236 -17.47 -12.35 -31.81
CA ILE A 236 -18.20 -13.04 -32.89
C ILE A 236 -18.70 -12.04 -33.95
N GLU A 237 -19.35 -10.96 -33.55
CA GLU A 237 -19.99 -10.01 -34.47
C GLU A 237 -18.98 -9.16 -35.24
N PHE A 238 -17.83 -8.87 -34.63
CA PHE A 238 -16.80 -8.02 -35.22
C PHE A 238 -15.53 -8.79 -35.60
N GLU A 239 -15.57 -10.13 -35.68
CA GLU A 239 -14.41 -10.99 -35.95
C GLU A 239 -13.58 -10.48 -37.16
N ASP A 240 -14.25 -10.11 -38.25
CA ASP A 240 -13.64 -9.63 -39.49
C ASP A 240 -12.97 -8.26 -39.37
N TYR A 241 -13.38 -7.46 -38.38
CA TYR A 241 -12.90 -6.09 -38.14
C TYR A 241 -11.91 -6.01 -36.98
N LEU A 242 -11.89 -7.03 -36.12
CA LEU A 242 -10.95 -7.11 -35.02
C LEU A 242 -9.54 -7.42 -35.55
N PRO A 243 -8.49 -6.78 -35.00
CA PRO A 243 -7.13 -7.08 -35.39
C PRO A 243 -6.85 -8.57 -35.14
N LYS A 244 -6.64 -9.33 -36.23
CA LYS A 244 -6.35 -10.78 -36.17
C LYS A 244 -5.27 -11.02 -35.13
N LYS A 245 -5.61 -11.83 -34.11
CA LYS A 245 -4.78 -12.12 -32.92
C LYS A 245 -3.31 -12.25 -33.33
N TYR A 246 -2.50 -11.23 -33.02
CA TYR A 246 -1.06 -11.36 -33.18
C TYR A 246 -0.59 -12.49 -32.26
N PRO A 247 0.27 -13.40 -32.73
CA PRO A 247 0.86 -14.40 -31.85
C PRO A 247 1.49 -13.67 -30.66
N MET A 248 1.21 -14.22 -29.48
CA MET A 248 1.48 -13.73 -28.12
C MET A 248 3.00 -13.54 -27.81
N LYS A 249 3.76 -12.96 -28.75
CA LYS A 249 5.20 -12.69 -28.69
C LYS A 249 5.52 -11.19 -28.54
N PHE A 250 4.51 -10.32 -28.51
CA PHE A 250 4.69 -8.86 -28.36
C PHE A 250 4.14 -8.27 -27.06
N ILE A 251 3.88 -9.10 -26.04
CA ILE A 251 3.85 -8.58 -24.66
C ILE A 251 5.31 -8.46 -24.23
N ASN A 252 5.97 -7.35 -24.62
CA ASN A 252 7.16 -6.92 -23.90
C ASN A 252 6.74 -6.71 -22.43
N TYR A 253 7.63 -7.07 -21.52
CA TYR A 253 7.48 -7.08 -20.05
C TYR A 253 7.01 -5.75 -19.39
N ASP A 254 6.65 -4.74 -20.18
CA ASP A 254 6.35 -3.38 -19.77
C ASP A 254 4.92 -2.92 -20.07
N GLY A 255 4.02 -3.80 -20.54
CA GLY A 255 2.57 -3.53 -20.59
C GLY A 255 2.14 -2.36 -21.50
N TYR A 256 2.92 -2.05 -22.53
CA TYR A 256 2.61 -0.98 -23.48
C TYR A 256 1.66 -1.47 -24.57
N LEU A 257 0.48 -0.85 -24.67
CA LEU A 257 -0.39 -0.91 -25.84
C LEU A 257 -0.35 0.46 -26.56
N PRO A 258 -0.07 0.51 -27.86
CA PRO A 258 -0.15 1.75 -28.64
C PRO A 258 -1.56 2.36 -28.61
N PRO A 259 -1.71 3.69 -28.69
CA PRO A 259 -3.01 4.36 -28.77
C PRO A 259 -3.74 3.94 -30.05
N GLY A 260 -4.99 3.49 -29.92
CA GLY A 260 -5.84 3.05 -31.04
C GLY A 260 -6.06 1.54 -31.13
N LEU A 261 -5.41 0.74 -30.28
CA LEU A 261 -5.72 -0.67 -30.11
C LEU A 261 -6.66 -0.82 -28.91
N VAL A 262 -7.91 -1.21 -29.16
CA VAL A 262 -8.79 -1.73 -28.10
C VAL A 262 -8.08 -2.96 -27.54
N ASP A 263 -7.68 -2.92 -26.28
CA ASP A 263 -7.20 -4.12 -25.58
C ASP A 263 -8.39 -5.05 -25.40
N PRO A 264 -8.52 -6.14 -26.16
CA PRO A 264 -9.56 -7.12 -25.93
C PRO A 264 -9.10 -8.04 -24.80
N SER A 265 -8.52 -7.49 -23.72
CA SER A 265 -8.15 -8.29 -22.56
C SER A 265 -9.43 -8.89 -21.98
N ALA A 266 -9.35 -10.15 -21.54
CA ALA A 266 -10.49 -10.78 -20.89
C ALA A 266 -10.87 -9.95 -19.66
N PRO A 267 -12.18 -9.89 -19.30
CA PRO A 267 -12.57 -9.28 -18.04
C PRO A 267 -11.77 -9.90 -16.90
N VAL A 268 -11.56 -9.13 -15.83
CA VAL A 268 -10.75 -9.57 -14.67
C VAL A 268 -11.65 -9.66 -13.45
N LEU A 269 -11.96 -10.88 -13.02
CA LEU A 269 -12.71 -11.12 -11.79
C LEU A 269 -11.87 -10.74 -10.57
N LYS A 270 -12.35 -9.79 -9.78
CA LYS A 270 -11.74 -9.38 -8.50
C LYS A 270 -12.67 -9.71 -7.36
N LEU A 271 -12.35 -10.77 -6.62
CA LEU A 271 -13.06 -11.18 -5.42
C LEU A 271 -12.44 -10.60 -4.15
N SER A 272 -13.24 -10.54 -3.11
CA SER A 272 -12.86 -10.14 -1.76
C SER A 272 -11.76 -11.04 -1.20
N ARG A 273 -10.74 -10.43 -0.60
CA ARG A 273 -9.66 -11.18 0.06
C ARG A 273 -10.11 -11.64 1.45
N ARG A 274 -9.95 -12.94 1.72
CA ARG A 274 -10.27 -13.56 3.01
C ARG A 274 -9.01 -14.16 3.62
N PHE A 275 -8.90 -14.12 4.95
CA PHE A 275 -7.76 -14.70 5.69
C PHE A 275 -8.04 -16.12 6.20
N TYR A 276 -9.27 -16.59 6.04
CA TYR A 276 -9.70 -17.95 6.29
C TYR A 276 -9.87 -18.69 4.95
N LYS A 277 -10.02 -20.02 5.03
CA LYS A 277 -10.13 -20.89 3.87
C LYS A 277 -11.37 -20.53 3.03
N THR A 278 -11.18 -20.48 1.71
CA THR A 278 -12.26 -20.28 0.74
C THR A 278 -12.37 -21.56 -0.11
N PRO A 279 -13.35 -22.45 0.17
CA PRO A 279 -13.61 -23.61 -0.67
C PRO A 279 -13.93 -23.18 -2.10
N ILE A 280 -13.39 -23.89 -3.09
CA ILE A 280 -13.59 -23.60 -4.51
C ILE A 280 -14.73 -24.46 -5.02
N ASP A 281 -15.63 -23.88 -5.79
CA ASP A 281 -16.67 -24.62 -6.49
C ASP A 281 -16.07 -25.35 -7.70
N ASN A 282 -16.00 -26.69 -7.60
CA ASN A 282 -15.53 -27.56 -8.66
C ASN A 282 -16.69 -28.16 -9.48
N SER A 283 -17.95 -27.83 -9.18
CA SER A 283 -19.12 -28.37 -9.89
C SER A 283 -19.29 -27.77 -11.29
N LYS A 284 -18.71 -26.59 -11.52
CA LYS A 284 -18.73 -25.87 -12.80
C LYS A 284 -17.31 -25.61 -13.27
N ILE A 285 -17.04 -25.86 -14.55
CA ILE A 285 -15.80 -25.41 -15.18
C ILE A 285 -15.96 -23.92 -15.46
N TYR A 286 -15.36 -23.11 -14.60
CA TYR A 286 -15.31 -21.66 -14.74
C TYR A 286 -13.88 -21.25 -15.13
N PRO A 287 -13.68 -20.24 -16.01
CA PRO A 287 -12.35 -19.84 -16.46
C PRO A 287 -11.45 -19.33 -15.32
N VAL A 288 -12.05 -19.01 -14.17
CA VAL A 288 -11.37 -18.61 -12.93
C VAL A 288 -11.96 -19.38 -11.74
N PRO A 289 -11.19 -19.68 -10.69
CA PRO A 289 -11.74 -20.33 -9.50
C PRO A 289 -12.73 -19.42 -8.77
N ILE A 290 -13.97 -19.90 -8.56
CA ILE A 290 -15.01 -19.20 -7.80
C ILE A 290 -15.29 -19.90 -6.46
N PRO A 291 -15.72 -19.18 -5.41
CA PRO A 291 -16.04 -19.80 -4.13
C PRO A 291 -17.29 -20.69 -4.20
N ASN A 292 -17.25 -21.83 -3.51
CA ASN A 292 -18.47 -22.54 -3.14
C ASN A 292 -19.09 -21.82 -1.93
N PHE A 293 -20.09 -20.98 -2.15
CA PHE A 293 -20.68 -20.12 -1.12
C PHE A 293 -21.38 -20.90 0.02
N ASP A 294 -21.93 -22.09 -0.27
CA ASP A 294 -22.58 -22.92 0.74
C ASP A 294 -21.56 -23.59 1.67
N GLU A 295 -20.51 -24.19 1.09
CA GLU A 295 -19.39 -24.73 1.88
C GLU A 295 -18.65 -23.63 2.63
N LEU A 296 -18.45 -22.47 2.00
CA LEU A 296 -17.84 -21.30 2.62
C LEU A 296 -18.63 -20.84 3.85
N ARG A 297 -19.97 -20.82 3.77
CA ARG A 297 -20.84 -20.47 4.91
C ARG A 297 -20.78 -21.50 6.03
N LYS A 298 -20.75 -22.79 5.70
CA LYS A 298 -20.57 -23.87 6.68
C LYS A 298 -19.22 -23.76 7.39
N GLU A 299 -18.13 -23.59 6.64
CA GLU A 299 -16.78 -23.42 7.17
C GLU A 299 -16.66 -22.15 8.03
N PHE A 300 -17.24 -21.03 7.60
CA PHE A 300 -17.25 -19.79 8.36
C PHE A 300 -17.95 -19.97 9.71
N ASN A 301 -19.18 -20.51 9.72
CA ASN A 301 -19.94 -20.69 10.94
C ASN A 301 -19.27 -21.68 11.91
N ALA A 302 -18.67 -22.75 11.39
CA ALA A 302 -17.92 -23.71 12.20
C ALA A 302 -16.68 -23.09 12.87
N ASN A 303 -16.07 -22.09 12.23
CA ASN A 303 -14.80 -21.50 12.67
C ASN A 303 -14.92 -20.05 13.17
N ILE A 304 -16.13 -19.52 13.36
CA ILE A 304 -16.34 -18.09 13.63
C ILE A 304 -15.58 -17.59 14.86
N ASN A 305 -15.50 -18.40 15.92
CA ASN A 305 -14.72 -18.05 17.12
C ASN A 305 -13.21 -17.94 16.79
N SER A 306 -12.65 -18.88 16.05
CA SER A 306 -11.24 -18.82 15.61
C SER A 306 -10.99 -17.61 14.71
N ILE A 307 -11.93 -17.29 13.82
CA ILE A 307 -11.89 -16.12 12.94
C ILE A 307 -11.91 -14.82 13.77
N GLN A 308 -12.75 -14.74 14.80
CA GLN A 308 -12.78 -13.61 15.73
C GLN A 308 -11.43 -13.43 16.42
N LYS A 309 -10.87 -14.50 17.02
CA LYS A 309 -9.57 -14.43 17.68
C LYS A 309 -8.46 -13.97 16.73
N VAL A 310 -8.42 -14.48 15.49
CA VAL A 310 -7.45 -14.04 14.48
C VAL A 310 -7.64 -12.56 14.14
N THR A 311 -8.88 -12.11 13.95
CA THR A 311 -9.20 -10.70 13.70
C THR A 311 -8.72 -9.82 14.86
N MET A 312 -8.97 -10.22 16.10
CA MET A 312 -8.52 -9.52 17.30
C MET A 312 -7.00 -9.48 17.43
N ILE A 313 -6.30 -10.57 17.11
CA ILE A 313 -4.82 -10.61 17.09
C ILE A 313 -4.26 -9.57 16.12
N TRP A 314 -4.84 -9.46 14.93
CA TRP A 314 -4.42 -8.46 13.96
C TRP A 314 -4.81 -7.04 14.38
N ALA A 315 -6.01 -6.84 14.95
CA ALA A 315 -6.45 -5.55 15.46
C ALA A 315 -5.51 -5.02 16.57
N ILE A 316 -5.19 -5.87 17.55
CA ILE A 316 -4.18 -5.56 18.57
C ILE A 316 -2.81 -5.37 17.93
N GLY A 317 -2.47 -6.11 16.88
CA GLY A 317 -1.24 -5.94 16.13
C GLY A 317 -1.12 -4.54 15.51
N TYR A 318 -2.20 -4.05 14.89
CA TYR A 318 -2.25 -2.76 14.18
C TYR A 318 -2.43 -1.54 15.09
N SER A 319 -2.89 -1.72 16.33
CA SER A 319 -3.14 -0.59 17.24
C SER A 319 -1.85 0.17 17.57
N ARG A 320 -1.95 1.34 18.16
CA ARG A 320 -0.83 2.18 18.61
C ARG A 320 -0.67 2.17 20.14
N ILE A 321 -1.28 1.21 20.84
CA ILE A 321 -1.01 0.96 22.27
C ILE A 321 0.41 0.41 22.49
N ASN A 322 0.94 0.56 23.69
CA ASN A 322 2.31 0.15 23.99
C ASN A 322 2.51 -1.38 23.91
N ASN A 323 3.75 -1.81 23.69
CA ASN A 323 4.10 -3.22 23.50
C ASN A 323 3.77 -4.11 24.70
N GLN A 324 3.89 -3.62 25.94
CA GLN A 324 3.56 -4.42 27.13
C GLN A 324 2.07 -4.75 27.18
N THR A 325 1.22 -3.74 26.92
CA THR A 325 -0.24 -3.93 26.82
C THR A 325 -0.60 -4.85 25.65
N LYS A 326 0.00 -4.66 24.46
CA LYS A 326 -0.21 -5.56 23.31
C LYS A 326 0.08 -7.01 23.69
N ILE A 327 1.23 -7.29 24.32
CA ILE A 327 1.60 -8.65 24.70
C ILE A 327 0.56 -9.24 25.66
N LYS A 328 0.12 -8.49 26.68
CA LYS A 328 -0.91 -8.95 27.63
C LYS A 328 -2.21 -9.30 26.91
N LEU A 329 -2.67 -8.46 25.99
CA LEU A 329 -3.91 -8.70 25.24
C LEU A 329 -3.78 -9.87 24.25
N LEU A 330 -2.67 -9.96 23.52
CA LEU A 330 -2.43 -11.02 22.54
C LEU A 330 -2.43 -12.42 23.19
N LYS A 331 -1.89 -12.55 24.41
CA LYS A 331 -1.91 -13.82 25.15
C LYS A 331 -3.31 -14.37 25.40
N LYS A 332 -4.34 -13.51 25.53
CA LYS A 332 -5.74 -13.93 25.72
C LYS A 332 -6.28 -14.76 24.55
N TYR A 333 -5.76 -14.50 23.35
CA TYR A 333 -6.24 -15.09 22.10
C TYR A 333 -5.43 -16.31 21.65
N CYS A 334 -4.53 -16.83 22.50
CA CYS A 334 -3.71 -17.98 22.17
C CYS A 334 -4.52 -19.29 22.19
N SER A 335 -4.52 -19.99 21.06
CA SER A 335 -5.01 -21.35 20.90
C SER A 335 -4.25 -22.05 19.76
N ALA A 336 -4.48 -23.34 19.55
CA ALA A 336 -3.82 -24.10 18.50
C ALA A 336 -4.04 -23.47 17.10
N GLU A 337 -5.24 -22.96 16.85
CA GLU A 337 -5.66 -22.36 15.58
C GLU A 337 -5.05 -20.98 15.34
N THR A 338 -4.68 -20.26 16.41
CA THR A 338 -4.22 -18.86 16.33
C THR A 338 -2.71 -18.69 16.50
N TYR A 339 -2.00 -19.77 16.85
CA TYR A 339 -0.56 -19.77 17.10
C TYR A 339 0.25 -19.10 15.99
N TYR A 340 -0.05 -19.44 14.73
CA TYR A 340 0.64 -18.90 13.56
C TYR A 340 0.39 -17.38 13.37
N SER A 341 -0.82 -16.90 13.66
CA SER A 341 -1.15 -15.47 13.62
C SER A 341 -0.41 -14.70 14.71
N LEU A 342 -0.34 -15.25 15.93
CA LEU A 342 0.44 -14.68 17.03
C LEU A 342 1.93 -14.60 16.70
N TYR A 343 2.50 -15.66 16.13
CA TYR A 343 3.88 -15.67 15.65
C TYR A 343 4.11 -14.57 14.59
N LYS A 344 3.23 -14.46 13.58
CA LYS A 344 3.32 -13.43 12.54
C LYS A 344 3.30 -12.01 13.11
N VAL A 345 2.36 -11.72 14.00
CA VAL A 345 2.27 -10.41 14.65
C VAL A 345 3.50 -10.14 15.53
N GLY A 346 3.91 -11.11 16.34
CA GLY A 346 5.10 -11.01 17.19
C GLY A 346 6.37 -10.74 16.39
N LYS A 347 6.58 -11.43 15.26
CA LYS A 347 7.70 -11.20 14.34
C LYS A 347 7.64 -9.80 13.71
N LYS A 348 6.48 -9.40 13.18
CA LYS A 348 6.28 -8.11 12.51
C LYS A 348 6.58 -6.93 13.44
N LEU A 349 6.12 -7.02 14.69
CA LEU A 349 6.26 -5.97 15.70
C LEU A 349 7.53 -6.12 16.57
N LYS A 350 8.37 -7.14 16.31
CA LYS A 350 9.57 -7.47 17.09
C LYS A 350 9.29 -7.66 18.59
N LEU A 351 8.15 -8.28 18.94
CA LEU A 351 7.74 -8.55 20.32
C LEU A 351 8.46 -9.79 20.88
N VAL A 352 9.75 -9.66 21.18
CA VAL A 352 10.60 -10.79 21.63
C VAL A 352 9.99 -11.53 22.82
N SER A 353 9.44 -10.83 23.80
CA SER A 353 8.85 -11.46 24.99
C SER A 353 7.59 -12.30 24.66
N LEU A 354 6.81 -11.91 23.65
CA LEU A 354 5.70 -12.74 23.17
C LEU A 354 6.22 -14.01 22.49
N LEU A 355 7.24 -13.87 21.65
CA LEU A 355 7.83 -15.01 20.93
C LEU A 355 8.48 -16.02 21.87
N LYS A 356 9.20 -15.56 22.91
CA LYS A 356 9.72 -16.43 23.97
C LYS A 356 8.61 -17.15 24.72
N TRP A 357 7.52 -16.45 25.03
CA TRP A 357 6.36 -17.06 25.69
C TRP A 357 5.67 -18.11 24.81
N LEU A 358 5.51 -17.86 23.50
CA LEU A 358 4.96 -18.85 22.57
C LEU A 358 5.83 -20.11 22.50
N LEU A 359 7.17 -19.94 22.49
CA LEU A 359 8.11 -21.06 22.49
C LEU A 359 7.98 -21.92 23.76
N SER A 360 7.72 -21.32 24.92
CA SER A 360 7.54 -22.07 26.18
C SER A 360 6.22 -22.85 26.28
N LEU A 361 5.31 -22.69 25.30
CA LEU A 361 4.06 -23.46 25.23
C LEU A 361 4.18 -24.71 24.34
N GLN A 362 5.33 -24.89 23.68
CA GLN A 362 5.71 -26.11 22.97
C GLN A 362 6.39 -27.07 23.94
#